data_AF-A0A535L5V8-F1
#
_entry.id   AF-A0A535L5V8-F1
#
_cell.length_a   1.000
_cell.length_b   1.000
_cell.length_c   1.000
_cell.angle_alpha   90.00
_cell.angle_beta   90.00
_cell.angle_gamma   90.00
#
_symmetry.space_group_name_H-M   'P 1'
#
loop_
_entity.id
_entity.type
_entity.pdbx_description
1 polymer ?
#
loop_
_entity_poly.entity_id
_entity_poly.type
_entity_poly.pdbx_seq_one_letter_code
_entity_poly.pdbx_strand_id
1 'polypeptide(L)' 'PTERHITLHKISSTAFATNTALLNQLVRQVEQGILTLRVADVLPADQAVDAHRRLEAGGVRGRLVLDFTT' A
#
# COMPACT_ATOMS: atom_id res chain seq x y z
N PRO A 1 -13.92 -6.50 25.59
CA PRO A 1 -12.89 -5.92 26.49
C PRO A 1 -11.95 -7.02 26.98
N THR A 2 -10.65 -6.91 26.72
CA THR A 2 -9.66 -7.79 27.37
C THR A 2 -9.43 -7.34 28.81
N GLU A 3 -8.77 -8.18 29.61
CA GLU A 3 -8.46 -7.97 31.03
C GLU A 3 -7.79 -6.61 31.36
N ARG A 4 -7.23 -5.93 30.36
CA ARG A 4 -6.54 -4.63 30.49
C ARG A 4 -7.31 -3.43 29.96
N HIS A 5 -8.63 -3.53 29.75
CA HIS A 5 -9.44 -2.49 29.11
C HIS A 5 -8.96 -2.10 27.69
N ILE A 6 -8.29 -3.01 26.98
CA ILE A 6 -7.85 -2.78 25.59
C ILE A 6 -9.00 -3.18 24.65
N THR A 7 -9.32 -2.29 23.71
CA THR A 7 -10.24 -2.55 22.60
C THR A 7 -9.43 -2.80 21.33
N LEU A 8 -9.56 -4.01 20.79
CA LEU A 8 -8.96 -4.35 19.50
C LEU A 8 -9.91 -3.97 18.36
N HIS A 9 -9.47 -3.08 17.49
CA HIS A 9 -10.18 -2.77 16.25
C HIS A 9 -9.50 -3.50 15.09
N LYS A 10 -10.15 -4.54 14.56
CA LYS A 10 -9.65 -5.22 13.36
C LYS A 10 -9.98 -4.36 12.14
N ILE A 11 -8.96 -3.90 11.44
CA ILE A 11 -9.10 -3.17 10.18
C ILE A 11 -8.81 -4.15 9.04
N SER A 12 -9.69 -4.19 8.05
CA SER A 12 -9.48 -4.92 6.79
C SER A 12 -9.74 -3.99 5.62
N SER A 13 -8.80 -3.92 4.67
CA SER A 13 -8.99 -3.15 3.43
C SER A 13 -10.11 -3.70 2.56
N THR A 14 -10.40 -5.01 2.64
CA THR A 14 -11.47 -5.65 1.86
C THR A 14 -12.85 -5.07 2.17
N ALA A 15 -13.08 -4.59 3.39
CA ALA A 15 -14.32 -3.92 3.77
C ALA A 15 -14.58 -2.61 3.01
N PHE A 16 -13.54 -2.03 2.39
CA PHE A 16 -13.60 -0.78 1.64
C PHE A 16 -13.33 -0.97 0.14
N ALA A 17 -13.24 -2.21 -0.35
CA ALA A 17 -12.81 -2.50 -1.71
C ALA A 17 -13.68 -1.86 -2.80
N THR A 18 -14.96 -1.60 -2.52
CA THR A 18 -15.91 -0.95 -3.43
C THR A 18 -16.13 0.54 -3.14
N ASN A 19 -15.40 1.12 -2.18
CA ASN A 19 -15.56 2.52 -1.81
C ASN A 19 -14.79 3.45 -2.77
N THR A 20 -15.34 3.61 -3.97
CA THR A 20 -14.78 4.49 -5.02
C THR A 20 -14.68 5.94 -4.56
N ALA A 21 -15.61 6.43 -3.72
CA ALA A 21 -15.58 7.80 -3.22
C ALA A 21 -14.34 8.07 -2.37
N LEU A 22 -13.98 7.12 -1.49
CA LEU A 22 -12.77 7.18 -0.68
C LEU A 22 -11.52 7.17 -1.57
N LEU A 23 -11.47 6.29 -2.57
CA LEU A 23 -10.34 6.23 -3.49
C LEU A 23 -10.17 7.54 -4.27
N ASN A 24 -11.27 8.12 -4.76
CA ASN A 24 -11.24 9.42 -5.45
C ASN A 24 -10.77 10.56 -4.54
N GLN A 25 -11.06 10.49 -3.23
CA GLN A 25 -10.53 11.44 -2.28
C GLN A 25 -9.00 11.33 -2.16
N LEU A 26 -8.46 10.12 -2.11
CA LEU A 26 -7.01 9.90 -2.08
C LEU A 26 -6.34 10.45 -3.35
N VAL A 27 -6.94 10.24 -4.53
CA VAL A 27 -6.45 10.80 -5.80
C VAL A 27 -6.37 12.34 -5.72
N ARG A 28 -7.45 13.01 -5.31
CA ARG A 28 -7.46 14.47 -5.17
C ARG A 28 -6.40 14.97 -4.19
N GLN A 29 -6.17 14.27 -3.09
CA GLN A 29 -5.14 14.65 -2.12
C GLN A 29 -3.72 14.54 -2.68
N VAL A 30 -3.46 13.57 -3.57
CA VAL A 30 -2.19 13.46 -4.31
C VAL A 30 -2.05 14.63 -5.28
N GLU A 31 -3.08 14.91 -6.08
CA GLU A 31 -3.08 16.02 -7.05
C GLU A 31 -2.88 17.38 -6.37
N GLN A 32 -3.44 17.55 -5.17
CA GLN A 32 -3.28 18.76 -4.35
C GLN A 32 -1.93 18.82 -3.61
N GLY A 33 -1.08 17.80 -3.72
CA GLY A 33 0.20 17.73 -3.02
C GLY A 33 0.10 17.48 -1.50
N ILE A 34 -1.10 17.21 -0.98
CA ILE A 34 -1.34 16.88 0.44
C ILE A 34 -0.78 15.49 0.76
N LEU A 35 -0.89 14.56 -0.18
CA LEU A 35 -0.40 13.20 -0.04
C LEU A 35 0.77 12.94 -1.00
N THR A 36 1.97 12.75 -0.44
CA THR A 36 3.15 12.37 -1.24
C THR A 36 3.21 10.86 -1.46
N LEU A 37 3.26 10.43 -2.71
CA LEU A 37 3.49 9.03 -3.08
C LEU A 37 4.96 8.64 -2.86
N ARG A 38 5.20 7.39 -2.48
CA ARG A 38 6.55 6.85 -2.27
C ARG A 38 6.70 5.52 -3.02
N VAL A 39 7.39 5.57 -4.14
CA VAL A 39 7.82 4.39 -4.88
C VAL A 39 9.26 4.10 -4.47
N ALA A 40 9.47 2.90 -3.92
CA ALA A 40 10.80 2.46 -3.52
C ALA A 40 11.60 1.98 -4.73
N ASP A 41 10.92 1.30 -5.67
CA ASP A 41 11.51 0.82 -6.92
C ASP A 41 10.43 0.42 -7.92
N VAL A 42 10.79 0.39 -9.20
CA VAL A 42 9.98 -0.15 -10.30
C VAL A 42 10.78 -1.27 -10.96
N LEU A 43 10.26 -2.49 -10.91
CA LEU A 43 10.91 -3.66 -11.49
C LEU A 43 10.08 -4.20 -12.65
N PRO A 44 10.69 -4.78 -13.70
CA PRO A 44 9.98 -5.58 -14.69
C PRO A 44 9.15 -6.69 -14.02
N ALA A 45 8.02 -7.04 -14.63
CA ALA A 45 7.09 -8.01 -14.05
C ALA A 45 7.69 -9.42 -13.87
N ASP A 46 8.66 -9.80 -14.70
CA ASP A 46 9.39 -11.07 -14.56
C ASP A 46 10.29 -11.13 -13.31
N GLN A 47 10.62 -9.97 -12.71
CA GLN A 47 11.36 -9.84 -11.46
C GLN A 47 10.45 -9.82 -10.21
N ALA A 48 9.18 -10.24 -10.32
CA ALA A 48 8.26 -10.30 -9.19
C ALA A 48 8.81 -11.07 -7.99
N VAL A 49 9.60 -12.13 -8.23
CA VAL A 49 10.25 -12.93 -7.18
C VAL A 49 11.23 -12.09 -6.36
N ASP A 50 12.03 -11.25 -7.01
CA ASP A 50 13.01 -10.42 -6.32
C ASP A 50 12.36 -9.23 -5.61
N ALA A 51 11.29 -8.68 -6.17
CA ALA A 51 10.44 -7.70 -5.48
C ALA A 51 9.88 -8.30 -4.17
N HIS A 52 9.39 -9.55 -4.21
CA HIS A 52 8.88 -10.23 -3.03
C HIS A 52 9.96 -10.47 -1.97
N ARG A 53 11.14 -11.00 -2.37
CA ARG A 53 12.27 -11.21 -1.45
C ARG A 53 12.71 -9.92 -0.75
N ARG A 54 12.76 -8.80 -1.48
CA ARG A 54 13.09 -7.48 -0.91
C ARG A 54 12.06 -7.01 0.09
N LEU A 55 10.77 -7.18 -0.22
CA LEU A 55 9.69 -6.84 0.70
C LEU A 55 9.76 -7.68 1.98
N GLU A 56 9.96 -8.99 1.84
CA GLU A 56 10.07 -9.95 2.94
C GLU A 56 11.27 -9.66 3.85
N ALA A 57 12.42 -9.30 3.27
CA ALA A 57 13.60 -8.89 4.02
C ALA A 57 13.39 -7.65 4.90
N GLY A 58 12.31 -6.88 4.66
CA GLY A 58 12.01 -5.65 5.37
C GLY A 58 12.92 -4.50 4.96
N GLY A 59 12.81 -3.36 5.65
CA GLY A 59 13.63 -2.16 5.38
C GLY A 59 13.24 -1.37 4.12
N VAL A 60 12.32 -1.87 3.30
CA VAL A 60 11.81 -1.14 2.13
C VAL A 60 10.90 0.00 2.58
N ARG A 61 11.33 1.23 2.30
CA ARG A 61 10.51 2.43 2.52
C ARG A 61 9.81 2.82 1.22
N GLY A 62 8.52 2.49 1.11
CA GLY A 62 7.69 2.82 -0.05
C GLY A 62 7.10 1.57 -0.70
N ARG A 63 6.58 1.72 -1.91
CA ARG A 63 5.98 0.63 -2.69
C ARG A 63 6.96 0.12 -3.73
N LEU A 64 7.08 -1.20 -3.83
CA LEU A 64 7.68 -1.86 -5.00
C LEU A 64 6.57 -1.99 -6.06
N VAL A 65 6.83 -1.52 -7.27
CA VAL A 65 5.89 -1.55 -8.39
C VAL A 65 6.43 -2.50 -9.44
N LEU A 66 5.54 -3.33 -9.99
CA LEU A 66 5.86 -4.19 -11.13
C LEU A 66 5.39 -3.52 -12.42
N ASP A 67 6.30 -3.35 -13.36
CA ASP A 67 6.03 -2.84 -14.69
C ASP A 67 5.76 -4.01 -15.65
N PHE A 68 4.59 -3.97 -16.29
CA PHE A 68 4.14 -4.96 -17.28
C PHE A 68 4.27 -4.47 -18.73
N THR A 69 4.83 -3.26 -18.91
CA THR A 69 5.01 -2.66 -20.25
C THR A 69 6.36 -3.00 -20.88
N THR A 70 7.32 -3.44 -20.06
CA THR A 70 8.63 -3.95 -20.46
C THR A 70 8.61 -5.41 -20.85
#